data_AF-A0A924YUU6-F1
#
_entry.id   AF-A0A924YUU6-F1
#
_cell.length_a   1.000
_cell.length_b   1.000
_cell.length_c   1.000
_cell.angle_alpha   90.00
_cell.angle_beta   90.00
_cell.angle_gamma   90.00
#
_symmetry.space_group_name_H-M   'P 1'
#
loop_
_entity.id
_entity.type
_entity.pdbx_description
1 polymer ?
#
loop_
_entity_poly.entity_id
_entity_poly.type
_entity_poly.pdbx_seq_one_letter_code
_entity_poly.pdbx_strand_id
1 'polypeptide(L)'
;VKDAEIGAIVKHLPPVEACRLLINLANQRGGSDNITVIVAQVGPLPEGMPPQPEEIPSDDSESDQSSWLWLGGLWASGLTFVLGVVYAMLQEAERERGVVLAVLSLIAFVVTLVFWRKHVRSQVGDMPAKLESTVMSRAYRTASAKLTPEVIEMLAKCESDMQKLAATEQWPLDARAGEVASAAAKAAFDNKQWTAALSEFAKSIDLLMAGWQLHRKAVAAREADEKEKVRIAAEKRSEGM
;
A
#
# COMPACT_ATOMS: atom_id res chain seq x y z
N VAL A 1 -2.79 6.77 -8.32
CA VAL A 1 -3.30 5.86 -7.26
C VAL A 1 -3.26 4.45 -7.82
N LYS A 2 -2.78 3.46 -7.09
CA LYS A 2 -2.65 2.07 -7.57
C LYS A 2 -4.03 1.38 -7.51
N ASP A 3 -4.28 0.44 -8.41
CA ASP A 3 -5.60 -0.21 -8.54
C ASP A 3 -6.03 -0.90 -7.22
N ALA A 4 -5.10 -1.54 -6.50
CA ALA A 4 -5.38 -2.14 -5.19
C ALA A 4 -5.76 -1.11 -4.11
N GLU A 5 -5.15 0.09 -4.14
CA GLU A 5 -5.52 1.19 -3.23
C GLU A 5 -6.94 1.67 -3.53
N ILE A 6 -7.29 1.79 -4.81
CA ILE A 6 -8.64 2.18 -5.26
C ILE A 6 -9.68 1.17 -4.75
N GLY A 7 -9.42 -0.13 -4.97
CA GLY A 7 -10.31 -1.20 -4.51
C GLY A 7 -10.52 -1.19 -3.00
N ALA A 8 -9.43 -1.09 -2.23
CA ALA A 8 -9.48 -1.06 -0.77
C ALA A 8 -10.25 0.16 -0.24
N ILE A 9 -10.00 1.35 -0.80
CA ILE A 9 -10.68 2.59 -0.40
C ILE A 9 -12.18 2.52 -0.71
N VAL A 10 -12.55 2.12 -1.93
CA VAL A 10 -13.96 2.08 -2.38
C VAL A 10 -14.77 1.02 -1.63
N LYS A 11 -14.16 -0.10 -1.25
CA LYS A 11 -14.86 -1.17 -0.51
C LYS A 11 -15.14 -0.79 0.94
N HIS A 12 -14.24 -0.04 1.57
CA HIS A 12 -14.27 0.16 3.03
C HIS A 12 -14.73 1.55 3.46
N LEU A 13 -14.84 2.52 2.55
CA LEU A 13 -15.37 3.85 2.86
C LEU A 13 -16.73 4.11 2.18
N PRO A 14 -17.58 4.96 2.77
CA PRO A 14 -18.76 5.50 2.10
C PRO A 14 -18.38 6.15 0.75
N PRO A 15 -19.23 6.06 -0.30
CA PRO A 15 -18.89 6.55 -1.64
C PRO A 15 -18.40 8.00 -1.69
N VAL A 16 -19.00 8.89 -0.88
CA VAL A 16 -18.61 10.30 -0.79
C VAL A 16 -17.20 10.46 -0.22
N GLU A 17 -16.87 9.74 0.85
CA GLU A 17 -15.56 9.79 1.49
C GLU A 17 -14.49 9.15 0.61
N ALA A 18 -14.81 8.02 -0.03
CA ALA A 18 -13.94 7.35 -0.99
C ALA A 18 -13.57 8.28 -2.15
N CYS A 19 -14.55 8.96 -2.76
CA CYS A 19 -14.30 9.94 -3.83
C CYS A 19 -13.35 11.05 -3.38
N ARG A 20 -13.60 11.66 -2.21
CA ARG A 20 -12.76 12.75 -1.68
C ARG A 20 -11.33 12.26 -1.45
N LEU A 21 -11.16 11.12 -0.79
CA LEU A 21 -9.84 10.56 -0.52
C LEU A 21 -9.09 10.25 -1.82
N LEU A 22 -9.73 9.63 -2.81
CA LEU A 22 -9.10 9.30 -4.09
C LEU A 22 -8.67 10.54 -4.87
N ILE A 23 -9.49 11.60 -4.88
CA ILE A 23 -9.12 12.89 -5.48
C ILE A 23 -7.92 13.49 -4.73
N ASN A 24 -7.95 13.48 -3.40
CA ASN A 24 -6.86 14.00 -2.57
C ASN A 24 -5.54 13.26 -2.82
N LEU A 25 -5.57 11.93 -2.89
CA LEU A 25 -4.39 11.11 -3.20
C LEU A 25 -3.88 11.32 -4.63
N ALA A 26 -4.77 11.54 -5.59
CA ALA A 26 -4.39 11.82 -6.97
C ALA A 26 -3.72 13.20 -7.10
N ASN A 27 -4.25 14.22 -6.41
CA ASN A 27 -3.65 15.56 -6.33
C ASN A 27 -2.27 15.52 -5.67
N GLN A 28 -2.14 14.80 -4.55
CA GLN A 28 -0.87 14.59 -3.84
C GLN A 28 0.23 13.99 -4.73
N ARG A 29 -0.13 13.08 -5.62
CA ARG A 29 0.82 12.36 -6.48
C ARG A 29 1.13 13.08 -7.80
N GLY A 30 0.74 14.35 -7.93
CA GLY A 30 1.00 15.16 -9.12
C GLY A 30 0.26 14.66 -10.36
N GLY A 31 -0.97 14.18 -10.20
CA GLY A 31 -1.81 13.81 -11.34
C GLY A 31 -1.89 14.96 -12.35
N SER A 32 -1.64 14.67 -13.63
CA SER A 32 -1.85 15.63 -14.71
C SER A 32 -3.33 16.01 -14.75
N ASP A 33 -3.59 17.30 -14.88
CA ASP A 33 -4.85 18.03 -14.63
C ASP A 33 -6.19 17.32 -14.96
N ASN A 34 -7.25 17.70 -14.23
CA ASN A 34 -8.65 17.22 -14.30
C ASN A 34 -8.94 15.77 -13.87
N ILE A 35 -8.66 15.46 -12.60
CA ILE A 35 -9.05 14.19 -11.98
C ILE A 35 -10.57 14.17 -11.71
N THR A 36 -11.27 13.18 -12.27
CA THR A 36 -12.68 12.89 -11.95
C THR A 36 -12.78 11.48 -11.36
N VAL A 37 -13.46 11.35 -10.22
CA VAL A 37 -13.73 10.06 -9.57
C VAL A 37 -15.23 9.88 -9.46
N ILE A 38 -15.73 8.75 -9.97
CA ILE A 38 -17.13 8.33 -9.86
C ILE A 38 -17.13 6.96 -9.20
N VAL A 39 -17.80 6.85 -8.05
CA VAL A 39 -18.01 5.59 -7.35
C VAL A 39 -19.49 5.23 -7.46
N ALA A 40 -19.78 4.10 -8.07
CA ALA A 40 -21.12 3.55 -8.17
C ALA A 40 -21.21 2.28 -7.31
N GLN A 41 -22.10 2.30 -6.31
CA GLN A 41 -22.42 1.10 -5.54
C GLN A 41 -23.55 0.35 -6.25
N VAL A 42 -23.27 -0.86 -6.69
CA VAL A 42 -24.27 -1.73 -7.29
C VAL A 42 -24.98 -2.49 -6.16
N GLY A 43 -26.30 -2.41 -6.11
CA GLY A 43 -27.12 -3.15 -5.16
C GLY A 43 -27.10 -4.66 -5.42
N PRO A 44 -27.80 -5.46 -4.58
CA PRO A 44 -27.95 -6.89 -4.83
C PRO A 44 -28.59 -7.12 -6.20
N LEU A 45 -28.13 -8.16 -6.90
CA LEU A 45 -28.71 -8.51 -8.19
C LEU A 45 -30.16 -8.96 -7.99
N PRO A 46 -31.09 -8.59 -8.88
CA PRO A 46 -32.46 -9.09 -8.85
C PRO A 46 -32.50 -10.62 -8.98
N GLU A 47 -33.48 -11.23 -8.32
CA GLU A 47 -33.72 -12.68 -8.37
C GLU A 47 -33.91 -13.14 -9.83
N GLY A 48 -33.21 -14.22 -10.22
CA GLY A 48 -33.30 -14.81 -11.56
C GLY A 48 -32.24 -14.36 -12.56
N MET A 49 -31.29 -13.51 -12.19
CA MET A 49 -30.08 -13.33 -13.00
C MET A 49 -29.20 -14.60 -12.95
N PRO A 50 -28.54 -14.96 -14.07
CA PRO A 50 -27.57 -16.05 -14.07
C PRO A 50 -26.51 -15.77 -12.98
N PRO A 51 -26.06 -16.80 -12.26
CA PRO A 51 -25.01 -16.62 -11.26
C PRO A 51 -23.85 -15.89 -11.91
N GLN A 52 -23.37 -14.82 -11.28
CA GLN A 52 -22.17 -14.15 -11.77
C GLN A 52 -21.05 -15.18 -11.89
N PRO A 53 -20.13 -15.03 -12.86
CA PRO A 53 -18.89 -15.79 -12.88
C PRO A 53 -18.33 -15.73 -11.46
N GLU A 54 -18.22 -16.90 -10.85
CA GLU A 54 -17.84 -17.12 -9.45
C GLU A 54 -16.74 -16.12 -9.12
N GLU A 55 -17.01 -15.21 -8.16
CA GLU A 55 -15.99 -14.26 -7.70
C GLU A 55 -14.72 -15.07 -7.51
N ILE A 56 -13.68 -14.77 -8.29
CA ILE A 56 -12.41 -15.50 -8.22
C ILE A 56 -12.10 -15.54 -6.74
N PRO A 57 -12.12 -16.74 -6.11
CA PRO A 57 -12.05 -16.83 -4.67
C PRO A 57 -10.87 -15.97 -4.28
N SER A 58 -11.15 -14.91 -3.52
CA SER A 58 -10.07 -14.11 -2.96
C SER A 58 -9.27 -15.15 -2.21
N ASP A 59 -8.08 -15.44 -2.74
CA ASP A 59 -7.14 -16.35 -2.14
C ASP A 59 -6.79 -15.65 -0.83
N ASP A 60 -7.64 -15.86 0.18
CA ASP A 60 -7.41 -15.54 1.55
C ASP A 60 -6.36 -16.55 1.94
N SER A 61 -5.15 -16.23 1.47
CA SER A 61 -3.92 -16.93 1.71
C SER A 61 -3.88 -17.11 3.21
N GLU A 62 -4.32 -18.28 3.66
CA GLU A 62 -4.05 -18.81 4.97
C GLU A 62 -2.54 -18.62 5.11
N SER A 63 -2.21 -17.62 5.91
CA SER A 63 -0.89 -17.04 5.98
C SER A 63 0.10 -18.16 6.30
N ASP A 64 0.93 -18.48 5.31
CA ASP A 64 2.36 -18.70 5.44
C ASP A 64 2.83 -19.79 6.42
N GLN A 65 1.93 -20.62 6.94
CA GLN A 65 2.26 -21.71 7.85
C GLN A 65 3.14 -22.75 7.13
N SER A 66 2.93 -22.91 5.81
CA SER A 66 3.79 -23.71 4.94
C SER A 66 5.18 -23.09 4.76
N SER A 67 5.28 -21.76 4.64
CA SER A 67 6.57 -21.06 4.49
C SER A 67 7.45 -21.21 5.73
N TRP A 68 6.84 -21.18 6.92
CA TRP A 68 7.58 -21.43 8.17
C TRP A 68 8.06 -22.88 8.31
N LEU A 69 7.24 -23.86 7.89
CA LEU A 69 7.65 -25.27 7.84
C LEU A 69 8.79 -25.51 6.84
N TRP A 70 8.77 -24.85 5.69
CA TRP A 70 9.86 -24.91 4.70
C TRP A 70 11.16 -24.32 5.25
N LEU A 71 11.10 -23.17 5.90
CA LEU A 71 12.26 -22.54 6.52
C LEU A 71 12.83 -23.43 7.65
N GLY A 72 11.96 -24.02 8.47
CA GLY A 72 12.34 -24.98 9.50
C GLY A 72 13.06 -26.22 8.95
N GLY A 73 12.56 -26.80 7.84
CA GLY A 73 13.19 -27.93 7.16
C GLY A 73 14.59 -27.61 6.62
N LEU A 74 14.80 -26.41 6.08
CA LEU A 74 16.10 -25.95 5.59
C LEU A 74 17.13 -25.86 6.73
N TRP A 75 16.73 -25.30 7.88
CA TRP A 75 17.61 -25.20 9.06
C TRP A 75 17.92 -26.57 9.67
N ALA A 76 16.91 -27.44 9.80
CA ALA A 76 17.08 -28.78 10.35
C ALA A 76 18.06 -29.62 9.51
N SER A 77 17.91 -29.60 8.18
CA SER A 77 18.82 -30.33 7.28
C SER A 77 20.26 -29.78 7.36
N GLY A 78 20.44 -28.46 7.39
CA GLY A 78 21.76 -27.85 7.58
C GLY A 78 22.43 -28.25 8.91
N LEU A 79 21.67 -28.26 10.01
CA LEU A 79 22.19 -28.63 11.34
C LEU A 79 22.61 -30.11 11.38
N THR A 80 21.80 -31.00 10.81
CA THR A 80 22.11 -32.44 10.75
C THR A 80 23.37 -32.74 9.93
N PHE A 81 23.61 -31.99 8.85
CA PHE A 81 24.82 -32.11 8.04
C PHE A 81 26.08 -31.75 8.83
N VAL A 82 26.06 -30.61 9.54
CA VAL A 82 27.19 -30.16 10.37
C VAL A 82 27.49 -31.18 11.47
N LEU A 83 26.46 -31.70 12.15
CA LEU A 83 26.62 -32.74 13.17
C LEU A 83 27.24 -34.03 12.61
N GLY A 84 26.82 -34.44 11.41
CA GLY A 84 27.39 -35.62 10.74
C GLY A 84 28.88 -35.45 10.41
N VAL A 85 29.28 -34.27 9.93
CA VAL A 85 30.70 -33.95 9.64
C VAL A 85 31.53 -33.95 10.92
N VAL A 86 31.03 -33.30 11.98
CA VAL A 86 31.74 -33.25 13.27
C VAL A 86 31.89 -34.66 13.86
N TYR A 87 30.84 -35.48 13.82
CA TYR A 87 30.91 -36.87 14.28
C TYR A 87 31.96 -37.69 13.50
N ALA A 88 32.01 -37.53 12.17
CA ALA A 88 32.97 -38.20 11.31
C ALA A 88 34.43 -37.78 11.58
N MET A 89 34.67 -36.55 12.07
CA MET A 89 35.99 -36.06 12.41
C MET A 89 36.46 -36.48 13.81
N LEU A 90 35.54 -36.67 14.77
CA LEU A 90 35.88 -36.96 16.17
C LEU A 90 36.04 -38.45 16.48
N GLN A 91 35.44 -39.36 15.71
CA GLN A 91 35.54 -40.80 15.97
C GLN A 91 36.30 -41.56 14.86
N GLU A 92 37.57 -41.85 15.12
CA GLU A 92 38.41 -42.63 14.20
C GLU A 92 37.89 -44.07 14.00
N ALA A 93 37.29 -44.68 15.03
CA ALA A 93 36.82 -46.05 15.00
C ALA A 93 35.47 -46.25 14.26
N GLU A 94 34.64 -45.21 14.15
CA GLU A 94 33.31 -45.27 13.50
C GLU A 94 33.17 -44.31 12.32
N ARG A 95 34.29 -43.99 11.67
CA ARG A 95 34.33 -43.03 10.56
C ARG A 95 33.35 -43.40 9.43
N GLU A 96 33.17 -44.68 9.15
CA GLU A 96 32.25 -45.16 8.11
C GLU A 96 30.80 -44.73 8.38
N ARG A 97 30.34 -44.79 9.64
CA ARG A 97 28.97 -44.38 10.00
C ARG A 97 28.77 -42.87 9.89
N GLY A 98 29.79 -42.10 10.27
CA GLY A 98 29.77 -40.64 10.12
C GLY A 98 29.70 -40.20 8.66
N VAL A 99 30.45 -40.86 7.77
CA VAL A 99 30.41 -40.59 6.33
C VAL A 99 29.03 -40.89 5.75
N VAL A 100 28.40 -42.02 6.12
CA VAL A 100 27.05 -42.37 5.66
C VAL A 100 26.02 -41.31 6.08
N LEU A 101 26.07 -40.83 7.33
CA LEU A 101 25.18 -39.77 7.83
C LEU A 101 25.39 -38.43 7.09
N ALA A 102 26.63 -38.04 6.82
CA ALA A 102 26.94 -36.81 6.08
C ALA A 102 26.43 -36.86 4.63
N VAL A 103 26.55 -38.02 3.97
CA VAL A 103 26.04 -38.21 2.60
C VAL A 103 24.51 -38.17 2.57
N LEU A 104 23.83 -38.85 3.50
CA LEU A 104 22.36 -38.85 3.55
C LEU A 104 21.77 -37.47 3.82
N SER A 105 22.38 -36.71 4.74
CA SER A 105 21.96 -35.32 5.03
C SER A 105 22.18 -34.38 3.85
N LEU A 106 23.28 -34.54 3.09
CA LEU A 106 23.51 -33.78 1.87
C LEU A 106 22.45 -34.07 0.80
N ILE A 107 22.07 -35.34 0.61
CA ILE A 107 21.01 -35.73 -0.33
C ILE A 107 19.67 -35.10 0.09
N ALA A 108 19.32 -35.20 1.38
CA ALA A 108 18.09 -34.60 1.91
C ALA A 108 18.05 -33.07 1.70
N PHE A 109 19.18 -32.39 1.93
CA PHE A 109 19.31 -30.96 1.67
C PHE A 109 19.08 -30.60 0.21
N VAL A 110 19.71 -31.32 -0.73
CA VAL A 110 19.54 -31.09 -2.18
C VAL A 110 18.10 -31.33 -2.61
N VAL A 111 17.45 -32.39 -2.14
CA VAL A 111 16.03 -32.68 -2.43
C VAL A 111 15.14 -31.56 -1.92
N THR A 112 15.36 -31.10 -0.69
CA THR A 112 14.63 -29.98 -0.08
C THR A 112 14.80 -28.70 -0.90
N LEU A 113 16.02 -28.40 -1.36
CA LEU A 113 16.33 -27.22 -2.17
C LEU A 113 15.68 -27.30 -3.57
N VAL A 114 15.66 -28.47 -4.20
CA VAL A 114 14.98 -28.68 -5.50
C VAL A 114 13.47 -28.53 -5.36
N PHE A 115 12.87 -29.14 -4.34
CA PHE A 115 11.43 -28.97 -4.07
C PHE A 115 11.10 -27.52 -3.71
N TRP A 116 11.93 -26.85 -2.91
CA TRP A 116 11.75 -25.44 -2.59
C TRP A 116 11.83 -24.57 -3.86
N ARG A 117 12.84 -24.77 -4.73
CA ARG A 117 12.91 -24.06 -6.01
C ARG A 117 11.69 -24.34 -6.87
N LYS A 118 11.20 -25.59 -6.92
CA LYS A 118 10.01 -25.94 -7.70
C LYS A 118 8.75 -25.30 -7.12
N HIS A 119 8.62 -25.27 -5.79
CA HIS A 119 7.48 -24.70 -5.08
C HIS A 119 7.45 -23.17 -5.18
N VAL A 120 8.61 -22.52 -5.02
CA VAL A 120 8.75 -21.08 -5.28
C VAL A 120 8.46 -20.79 -6.76
N ARG A 121 8.91 -21.64 -7.70
CA ARG A 121 8.56 -21.48 -9.12
C ARG A 121 7.09 -21.68 -9.42
N SER A 122 6.38 -22.57 -8.71
CA SER A 122 4.93 -22.74 -8.88
C SER A 122 4.16 -21.57 -8.28
N GLN A 123 4.58 -21.04 -7.13
CA GLN A 123 3.95 -19.83 -6.56
C GLN A 123 4.22 -18.59 -7.41
N VAL A 124 5.42 -18.49 -8.03
CA VAL A 124 5.73 -17.41 -8.99
C VAL A 124 5.11 -17.68 -10.38
N GLY A 125 4.75 -18.94 -10.68
CA GLY A 125 4.23 -19.38 -11.98
C GLY A 125 2.71 -19.27 -12.13
N ASP A 126 1.97 -19.34 -11.01
CA ASP A 126 0.51 -19.17 -10.96
C ASP A 126 0.06 -17.84 -10.35
N MET A 127 0.98 -16.93 -10.01
CA MET A 127 0.65 -15.50 -10.12
C MET A 127 0.26 -15.30 -11.59
N PRO A 128 -1.02 -15.04 -11.93
CA PRO A 128 -1.38 -14.76 -13.31
C PRO A 128 -0.53 -13.57 -13.73
N ALA A 129 0.52 -13.85 -14.52
CA ALA A 129 1.52 -12.89 -14.99
C ALA A 129 0.91 -11.87 -15.98
N LYS A 130 -0.41 -11.62 -15.90
CA LYS A 130 -1.20 -10.91 -16.90
C LYS A 130 -2.55 -10.36 -16.44
N LEU A 131 -2.75 -10.14 -15.14
CA LEU A 131 -3.81 -9.21 -14.67
C LEU A 131 -3.26 -7.93 -14.05
N GLU A 132 -2.05 -7.95 -13.49
CA GLU A 132 -1.37 -6.74 -12.99
C GLU A 132 -0.41 -6.10 -13.99
N SER A 133 -0.10 -6.76 -15.12
CA SER A 133 0.47 -6.01 -16.25
C SER A 133 -0.64 -5.15 -16.81
N THR A 134 -0.68 -3.91 -16.34
CA THR A 134 -1.44 -2.82 -16.93
C THR A 134 -1.05 -2.73 -18.39
N VAL A 135 -1.77 -3.47 -19.25
CA VAL A 135 -1.94 -3.08 -20.63
C VAL A 135 -2.61 -1.72 -20.52
N MET A 136 -1.80 -0.66 -20.64
CA MET A 136 -2.21 0.75 -20.50
C MET A 136 -3.45 1.10 -21.32
N SER A 137 -3.86 0.26 -22.27
CA SER A 137 -5.00 0.46 -23.17
C SER A 137 -6.32 -0.25 -22.81
N ARG A 138 -6.43 -1.00 -21.70
CA ARG A 138 -7.75 -1.56 -21.31
C ARG A 138 -8.54 -0.57 -20.45
N ALA A 139 -9.71 -0.16 -20.95
CA ALA A 139 -10.63 0.75 -20.29
C ALA A 139 -11.21 0.19 -18.97
N TYR A 140 -11.25 -1.13 -18.83
CA TYR A 140 -11.77 -1.82 -17.65
C TYR A 140 -10.65 -2.60 -16.96
N ARG A 141 -10.55 -2.44 -15.65
CA ARG A 141 -9.59 -3.14 -14.79
C ARG A 141 -10.32 -3.67 -13.56
N THR A 142 -9.86 -4.82 -13.08
CA THR A 142 -10.32 -5.42 -11.83
C THR A 142 -9.14 -5.45 -10.87
N ALA A 143 -9.38 -5.08 -9.62
CA ALA A 143 -8.35 -5.02 -8.60
C ALA A 143 -8.84 -5.66 -7.31
N SER A 144 -7.90 -6.21 -6.54
CA SER A 144 -8.21 -6.67 -5.18
C SER A 144 -8.70 -5.48 -4.35
N ALA A 145 -9.81 -5.69 -3.65
CA ALA A 145 -10.35 -4.72 -2.70
C ALA A 145 -9.94 -5.03 -1.26
N LYS A 146 -8.89 -5.83 -1.06
CA LYS A 146 -8.41 -6.21 0.27
C LYS A 146 -7.70 -5.02 0.93
N LEU A 147 -8.09 -4.72 2.16
CA LEU A 147 -7.40 -3.73 2.98
C LEU A 147 -6.15 -4.35 3.58
N THR A 148 -4.98 -3.95 3.09
CA THR A 148 -3.68 -4.46 3.56
C THR A 148 -2.97 -3.43 4.45
N PRO A 149 -2.08 -3.85 5.36
CA PRO A 149 -1.35 -2.91 6.23
C PRO A 149 -0.52 -1.90 5.42
N GLU A 150 0.00 -2.29 4.26
CA GLU A 150 0.78 -1.41 3.38
C GLU A 150 -0.05 -0.22 2.87
N VAL A 151 -1.36 -0.42 2.62
CA VAL A 151 -2.26 0.68 2.24
C VAL A 151 -2.39 1.68 3.38
N ILE A 152 -2.54 1.20 4.62
CA ILE A 152 -2.67 2.08 5.79
C ILE A 152 -1.37 2.82 6.09
N GLU A 153 -0.22 2.13 6.02
CA GLU A 153 1.10 2.75 6.19
C GLU A 153 1.36 3.84 5.15
N MET A 154 0.93 3.62 3.91
CA MET A 154 1.04 4.60 2.83
C MET A 154 0.16 5.84 3.11
N LEU A 155 -1.04 5.66 3.66
CA LEU A 155 -1.89 6.78 4.09
C LEU A 155 -1.28 7.54 5.27
N ALA A 156 -0.73 6.83 6.26
CA ALA A 156 -0.05 7.44 7.40
C ALA A 156 1.16 8.27 6.96
N LYS A 157 1.93 7.76 5.98
CA LYS A 157 3.03 8.50 5.37
C LYS A 157 2.53 9.76 4.64
N CYS A 158 1.49 9.63 3.82
CA CYS A 158 0.88 10.76 3.11
C CYS A 158 0.41 11.85 4.08
N GLU A 159 -0.30 11.47 5.15
CA GLU A 159 -0.71 12.40 6.22
C GLU A 159 0.50 13.09 6.87
N SER A 160 1.54 12.33 7.24
CA SER A 160 2.76 12.88 7.86
C SER A 160 3.45 13.91 6.97
N ASP A 161 3.58 13.60 5.67
CA ASP A 161 4.21 14.50 4.70
C ASP A 161 3.38 15.77 4.50
N MET A 162 2.04 15.66 4.47
CA MET A 162 1.12 16.79 4.43
C MET A 162 1.21 17.67 5.68
N GLN A 163 1.26 17.08 6.87
CA GLN A 163 1.37 17.82 8.13
C GLN A 163 2.67 18.63 8.19
N LYS A 164 3.79 18.06 7.73
CA LYS A 164 5.07 18.78 7.65
C LYS A 164 4.97 19.97 6.71
N LEU A 165 4.43 19.78 5.51
CA LEU A 165 4.23 20.86 4.54
C LEU A 165 3.32 21.96 5.10
N ALA A 166 2.23 21.57 5.74
CA ALA A 166 1.30 22.50 6.35
C ALA A 166 1.95 23.35 7.45
N ALA A 167 2.82 22.75 8.26
CA ALA A 167 3.56 23.46 9.30
C ALA A 167 4.60 24.42 8.70
N THR A 168 5.33 24.00 7.66
CA THR A 168 6.33 24.82 6.97
C THR A 168 5.69 26.03 6.29
N GLU A 169 4.58 25.83 5.57
CA GLU A 169 3.89 26.84 4.78
C GLU A 169 2.80 27.60 5.56
N GLN A 170 2.66 27.30 6.86
CA GLN A 170 1.69 27.92 7.78
C GLN A 170 0.25 27.90 7.22
N TRP A 171 -0.22 26.73 6.79
CA TRP A 171 -1.58 26.61 6.26
C TRP A 171 -2.62 26.98 7.34
N PRO A 172 -3.73 27.64 6.95
CA PRO A 172 -4.80 27.99 7.88
C PRO A 172 -5.62 26.73 8.21
N LEU A 173 -5.17 25.98 9.21
CA LEU A 173 -5.77 24.71 9.64
C LEU A 173 -6.40 24.86 11.03
N ASP A 174 -7.50 24.12 11.25
CA ASP A 174 -7.95 23.81 12.61
C ASP A 174 -7.02 22.74 13.20
N ALA A 175 -5.97 23.19 13.88
CA ALA A 175 -4.96 22.32 14.47
C ALA A 175 -5.58 21.29 15.42
N ARG A 176 -6.63 21.67 16.17
CA ARG A 176 -7.26 20.76 17.14
C ARG A 176 -8.02 19.65 16.44
N ALA A 177 -8.81 19.97 15.42
CA ALA A 177 -9.51 18.95 14.65
C ALA A 177 -8.54 17.98 13.95
N GLY A 178 -7.45 18.51 13.39
CA GLY A 178 -6.40 17.70 12.76
C GLY A 178 -5.68 16.77 13.75
N GLU A 179 -5.31 17.27 14.93
CA GLU A 179 -4.66 16.47 15.98
C GLU A 179 -5.57 15.33 16.48
N VAL A 180 -6.86 15.61 16.68
CA VAL A 180 -7.84 14.61 17.13
C VAL A 180 -8.01 13.50 16.08
N ALA A 181 -8.17 13.86 14.80
CA ALA A 181 -8.30 12.87 13.72
C ALA A 181 -7.03 12.04 13.54
N SER A 182 -5.85 12.67 13.57
CA SER A 182 -4.55 11.98 13.45
C SER A 182 -4.30 11.02 14.62
N ALA A 183 -4.65 11.43 15.85
CA ALA A 183 -4.52 10.59 17.03
C ALA A 183 -5.46 9.38 16.97
N ALA A 184 -6.72 9.57 16.54
CA ALA A 184 -7.69 8.50 16.36
C ALA A 184 -7.23 7.49 15.29
N ALA A 185 -6.68 7.98 14.17
CA ALA A 185 -6.15 7.14 13.11
C ALA A 185 -4.98 6.26 13.58
N LYS A 186 -4.02 6.84 14.30
CA LYS A 186 -2.87 6.13 14.87
C LYS A 186 -3.31 5.10 15.91
N ALA A 187 -4.23 5.47 16.81
CA ALA A 187 -4.76 4.53 17.79
C ALA A 187 -5.50 3.35 17.13
N ALA A 188 -6.28 3.58 16.08
CA ALA A 188 -6.94 2.50 15.33
C ALA A 188 -5.91 1.61 14.59
N PHE A 189 -4.86 2.20 14.03
CA PHE A 189 -3.77 1.48 13.38
C PHE A 189 -3.02 0.57 14.36
N ASP A 190 -2.62 1.10 15.53
CA ASP A 190 -1.92 0.34 16.57
C ASP A 190 -2.74 -0.84 17.11
N ASN A 191 -4.07 -0.65 17.18
CA ASN A 191 -5.02 -1.70 17.58
C ASN A 191 -5.41 -2.66 16.43
N LYS A 192 -4.76 -2.56 15.26
CA LYS A 192 -5.03 -3.38 14.05
C LYS A 192 -6.48 -3.28 13.55
N GLN A 193 -7.15 -2.16 13.85
CA GLN A 193 -8.51 -1.87 13.38
C GLN A 193 -8.43 -1.17 12.01
N TRP A 194 -8.07 -1.92 10.98
CA TRP A 194 -7.70 -1.37 9.66
C TRP A 194 -8.77 -0.48 9.04
N THR A 195 -10.05 -0.88 9.13
CA THR A 195 -11.18 -0.10 8.58
C THR A 195 -11.39 1.22 9.32
N ALA A 196 -11.28 1.20 10.65
CA ALA A 196 -11.35 2.40 11.45
C ALA A 196 -10.16 3.33 11.16
N ALA A 197 -8.95 2.77 11.08
CA ALA A 197 -7.75 3.52 10.72
C ALA A 197 -7.89 4.20 9.35
N LEU A 198 -8.37 3.46 8.33
CA LEU A 198 -8.62 4.00 6.99
C LEU A 198 -9.57 5.22 7.03
N SER A 199 -10.69 5.10 7.76
CA SER A 199 -11.68 6.18 7.91
C SER A 199 -11.07 7.40 8.59
N GLU A 200 -10.35 7.22 9.70
CA GLU A 200 -9.76 8.35 10.43
C GLU A 200 -8.61 9.02 9.67
N PHE A 201 -7.78 8.24 8.94
CA PHE A 201 -6.79 8.82 8.03
C PHE A 201 -7.47 9.60 6.89
N ALA A 202 -8.56 9.09 6.34
CA ALA A 202 -9.32 9.78 5.30
C ALA A 202 -9.81 11.17 5.78
N LYS A 203 -10.37 11.23 7.00
CA LYS A 203 -10.80 12.47 7.64
C LYS A 203 -9.65 13.44 7.88
N SER A 204 -8.52 12.95 8.40
CA SER A 204 -7.34 13.79 8.65
C SER A 204 -6.79 14.39 7.35
N ILE A 205 -6.68 13.57 6.29
CA ILE A 205 -6.25 14.03 4.96
C ILE A 205 -7.23 15.06 4.38
N ASP A 206 -8.55 14.88 4.55
CA ASP A 206 -9.56 15.84 4.06
C ASP A 206 -9.41 17.22 4.74
N LEU A 207 -9.17 17.24 6.06
CA LEU A 207 -8.91 18.48 6.81
C LEU A 207 -7.64 19.19 6.32
N LEU A 208 -6.55 18.44 6.11
CA LEU A 208 -5.29 18.98 5.60
C LEU A 208 -5.45 19.55 4.18
N MET A 209 -6.20 18.85 3.32
CA MET A 209 -6.48 19.30 1.96
C MET A 209 -7.36 20.55 1.92
N ALA A 210 -8.33 20.68 2.82
CA ALA A 210 -9.12 21.90 2.95
C ALA A 210 -8.23 23.12 3.31
N GLY A 211 -7.30 22.95 4.25
CA GLY A 211 -6.33 24.01 4.58
C GLY A 211 -5.40 24.36 3.42
N TRP A 212 -4.93 23.37 2.66
CA TRP A 212 -4.14 23.60 1.46
C TRP A 212 -4.88 24.43 0.40
N GLN A 213 -6.17 24.12 0.17
CA GLN A 213 -6.99 24.88 -0.78
C GLN A 213 -7.19 26.33 -0.33
N LEU A 214 -7.41 26.57 0.96
CA LEU A 214 -7.50 27.92 1.53
C LEU A 214 -6.19 28.67 1.38
N HIS A 215 -5.05 28.02 1.68
CA HIS A 215 -3.73 28.58 1.50
C HIS A 215 -3.48 28.98 0.04
N ARG A 216 -3.77 28.10 -0.92
CA ARG A 216 -3.62 28.41 -2.36
C ARG A 216 -4.44 29.61 -2.80
N LYS A 217 -5.70 29.72 -2.33
CA LYS A 217 -6.55 30.87 -2.63
C LYS A 217 -5.96 32.16 -2.05
N ALA A 218 -5.44 32.10 -0.81
CA ALA A 218 -4.81 33.26 -0.16
C ALA A 218 -3.53 33.71 -0.89
N VAL A 219 -2.68 32.77 -1.32
CA VAL A 219 -1.48 33.07 -2.11
C VAL A 219 -1.85 33.69 -3.45
N ALA A 220 -2.78 33.10 -4.20
CA ALA A 220 -3.23 33.63 -5.48
C ALA A 220 -3.83 35.04 -5.37
N ALA A 221 -4.58 35.32 -4.29
CA ALA A 221 -5.12 36.66 -4.03
C ALA A 221 -4.00 37.68 -3.77
N ARG A 222 -2.99 37.34 -2.95
CA ARG A 222 -1.84 38.22 -2.68
C ARG A 222 -1.05 38.51 -3.95
N GLU A 223 -0.80 37.51 -4.78
CA GLU A 223 -0.11 37.69 -6.06
C GLU A 223 -0.90 38.57 -7.02
N ALA A 224 -2.24 38.44 -7.05
CA ALA A 224 -3.09 39.30 -7.87
C ALA A 224 -3.03 40.76 -7.40
N ASP A 225 -3.12 41.00 -6.09
CA ASP A 225 -3.01 42.33 -5.48
C ASP A 225 -1.63 42.97 -5.75
N GLU A 226 -0.56 42.17 -5.70
CA GLU A 226 0.79 42.64 -6.00
C GLU A 226 0.94 43.02 -7.48
N LYS A 227 0.46 42.18 -8.40
CA LYS A 227 0.44 42.49 -9.84
C LYS A 227 -0.34 43.76 -10.15
N GLU A 228 -1.47 43.97 -9.48
CA GLU A 228 -2.29 45.17 -9.65
C GLU A 228 -1.55 46.43 -9.17
N LYS A 229 -0.89 46.37 -8.02
CA LYS A 229 -0.07 47.49 -7.51
C LYS A 229 1.08 47.83 -8.46
N VAL A 230 1.74 46.83 -9.03
CA VAL A 230 2.81 47.01 -10.02
C VAL A 230 2.26 47.68 -11.29
N ARG A 231 1.08 47.26 -11.77
CA ARG A 231 0.41 47.87 -12.93
C ARG A 231 0.10 49.34 -12.69
N ILE A 232 -0.53 49.68 -11.57
CA ILE A 232 -0.87 51.07 -11.22
C ILE A 232 0.39 51.93 -11.09
N ALA A 233 1.47 51.40 -10.50
CA ALA A 233 2.73 52.11 -10.39
C ALA A 233 3.38 52.39 -11.77
N ALA A 234 3.25 51.46 -12.71
CA ALA A 234 3.73 51.64 -14.08
C ALA A 234 2.93 52.72 -14.82
N GLU A 235 1.61 52.73 -14.69
CA GLU A 235 0.72 53.74 -15.31
C GLU A 235 1.03 55.15 -14.80
N LYS A 236 1.14 55.33 -13.47
CA LYS A 236 1.52 56.62 -12.88
C LYS A 236 2.88 57.12 -13.35
N ARG A 237 3.82 56.22 -13.65
CA ARG A 237 5.14 56.59 -14.17
C ARG A 237 5.07 57.04 -15.63
N SER A 238 4.15 56.50 -16.42
CA SER A 238 3.94 56.94 -17.82
C SER A 238 3.20 58.27 -17.95
N GLU A 239 2.35 58.63 -16.99
CA GLU A 239 1.61 59.91 -17.00
C GLU A 239 2.46 61.11 -16.51
N GLY A 240 3.55 60.84 -15.79
CA GLY A 240 4.44 61.87 -15.23
C GLY A 240 5.62 62.28 -16.11
N MET A 241 5.69 61.82 -17.37
CA MET A 241 6.68 62.22 -18.39
C MET A 241 6.02 62.99 -19.52
#